data_AF-S3HKH7-F1
#
_entry.id   AF-S3HKH7-F1
#
_cell.length_a   1.000
_cell.length_b   1.000
_cell.length_c   1.000
_cell.angle_alpha   90.00
_cell.angle_beta   90.00
_cell.angle_gamma   90.00
#
_symmetry.space_group_name_H-M   'P 1'
#
loop_
_entity.id
_entity.type
_entity.pdbx_description
1 polymer ?
#
loop_
_entity_poly.entity_id
_entity_poly.type
_entity_poly.pdbx_seq_one_letter_code
_entity_poly.pdbx_strand_id
1 'polypeptide(L)'
;MAADGGYASRENLRQAKACGVPDMAFHKKSGLNIEDMVTSRWVYRKLRKFRAGISCLKRACGLGRCTWRGLGHFKAYLWSSVVAYNLALFARLRPA
;
A
#
# COMPACT_ATOMS: atom_id res chain seq x y z
N MET A 1 4.19 -0.25 20.51
CA MET A 1 4.54 0.94 19.71
C MET A 1 3.64 0.95 18.48
N ALA A 2 2.49 1.61 18.58
CA ALA A 2 1.59 1.77 17.43
C ALA A 2 2.23 2.83 16.53
N ALA A 3 2.76 2.42 15.39
CA ALA A 3 3.20 3.37 14.37
C ALA A 3 1.94 4.13 13.92
N ASP A 4 1.82 5.38 14.33
CA ASP A 4 0.79 6.30 13.86
C ASP A 4 0.71 6.17 12.35
N GLY A 5 -0.43 5.74 11.85
CA GLY A 5 -0.61 5.20 10.50
C GLY A 5 -0.37 6.22 9.38
N GLY A 6 0.90 6.61 9.17
CA GLY A 6 1.37 7.48 8.11
C GLY A 6 0.47 8.70 7.94
N TYR A 7 0.33 9.51 8.99
CA TYR A 7 -0.34 10.80 8.84
C TYR A 7 0.46 11.67 7.89
N ALA A 8 -0.24 12.39 7.01
CA ALA A 8 0.41 13.28 6.05
C ALA A 8 1.00 14.47 6.80
N SER A 9 2.32 14.51 6.88
CA SER A 9 3.11 15.60 7.45
C SER A 9 4.34 15.85 6.58
N ARG A 10 4.82 17.09 6.59
CA ARG A 10 6.06 17.47 5.90
C ARG A 10 7.27 16.69 6.44
N GLU A 11 7.26 16.41 7.74
CA GLU A 11 8.33 15.67 8.41
C GLU A 11 8.38 14.20 7.93
N ASN A 12 7.23 13.53 7.85
CA ASN A 12 7.18 12.16 7.34
C ASN A 12 7.63 12.08 5.87
N LEU A 13 7.33 13.11 5.06
CA LEU A 13 7.79 13.19 3.68
C LEU A 13 9.31 13.37 3.60
N ARG A 14 9.90 14.21 4.46
CA ARG A 14 11.35 14.39 4.55
C ARG A 14 12.06 13.12 4.99
N GLN A 15 11.54 12.46 6.03
CA GLN A 15 12.09 11.20 6.52
C GLN A 15 12.00 10.09 5.46
N ALA A 16 10.88 10.00 4.74
CA ALA A 16 10.73 9.03 3.66
C ALA A 16 11.76 9.25 2.53
N LYS A 17 11.98 10.51 2.14
CA LYS A 17 13.02 10.86 1.16
C LYS A 17 14.44 10.59 1.68
N ALA A 18 14.70 10.85 2.96
CA ALA A 18 15.98 10.53 3.59
C ALA A 18 16.24 9.01 3.62
N CYS A 19 15.20 8.20 3.75
CA CYS A 19 15.26 6.74 3.61
C CYS A 19 15.40 6.26 2.15
N GLY A 20 15.51 7.18 1.18
CA GLY A 20 15.67 6.84 -0.24
C GLY A 20 14.39 6.43 -0.94
N VAL A 21 13.20 6.72 -0.38
CA VAL A 21 11.92 6.44 -1.07
C VAL A 21 11.68 7.52 -2.13
N PRO A 22 11.65 7.16 -3.43
CA PRO A 22 11.58 8.15 -4.51
C PRO A 22 10.18 8.76 -4.68
N ASP A 23 9.12 7.96 -4.55
CA ASP A 23 7.74 8.38 -4.74
C ASP A 23 6.86 7.91 -3.56
N MET A 24 6.20 8.85 -2.89
CA MET A 24 5.33 8.56 -1.76
C MET A 24 4.00 9.32 -1.89
N ALA A 25 2.86 8.65 -1.71
CA ALA A 25 1.55 9.30 -1.79
C ALA A 25 0.76 9.19 -0.49
N PHE A 26 0.41 10.35 0.08
CA PHE A 26 -0.56 10.42 1.17
C PHE A 26 -2.00 10.56 0.63
N HIS A 27 -2.95 9.90 1.32
CA HIS A 27 -4.37 9.97 0.96
C HIS A 27 -4.98 11.33 1.29
N LYS A 28 -4.72 11.83 2.51
CA LYS A 28 -5.05 13.20 2.93
C LYS A 28 -3.85 14.08 2.63
N LYS A 29 -4.05 15.21 1.96
CA LYS A 29 -2.92 16.06 1.53
C LYS A 29 -2.33 16.91 2.66
N SER A 30 -3.12 17.29 3.67
CA SER A 30 -2.66 18.08 4.83
C SER A 30 -1.74 19.26 4.47
N GLY A 31 -2.05 20.00 3.39
CA GLY A 31 -1.24 21.14 2.93
C GLY A 31 0.04 20.80 2.14
N LEU A 32 0.20 19.54 1.70
CA LEU A 32 1.28 19.10 0.81
C LEU A 32 0.80 19.07 -0.65
N ASN A 33 1.66 19.55 -1.56
CA ASN A 33 1.39 19.45 -2.99
C ASN A 33 1.70 18.04 -3.51
N ILE A 34 1.02 17.65 -4.58
CA ILE A 34 1.23 16.33 -5.21
C ILE A 34 2.64 16.25 -5.83
N GLU A 35 3.18 17.38 -6.29
CA GLU A 35 4.50 17.50 -6.91
C GLU A 35 5.63 17.30 -5.90
N ASP A 36 5.43 17.65 -4.63
CA ASP A 36 6.39 17.39 -3.56
C ASP A 36 6.45 15.90 -3.18
N MET A 37 5.32 15.21 -3.36
CA MET A 37 5.08 13.82 -2.97
C MET A 37 5.58 12.82 -4.01
N VAL A 38 5.31 13.09 -5.29
CA VAL A 38 5.63 12.15 -6.38
C VAL A 38 6.05 12.89 -7.65
N THR A 39 6.82 12.18 -8.46
CA THR A 39 7.38 12.67 -9.72
C THR A 39 6.31 12.96 -10.79
N SER A 40 5.16 12.25 -10.74
CA SER A 40 4.09 12.43 -11.72
C SER A 40 2.70 12.18 -11.14
N ARG A 41 1.70 12.91 -11.65
CA ARG A 41 0.28 12.69 -11.35
C ARG A 41 -0.19 11.28 -11.66
N TRP A 42 0.41 10.60 -12.65
CA TRP A 42 0.09 9.20 -12.94
C TRP A 42 0.57 8.27 -11.82
N VAL A 43 1.78 8.49 -11.31
CA VAL A 43 2.34 7.75 -10.17
C VAL A 43 1.48 7.99 -8.92
N TYR A 44 1.05 9.23 -8.68
CA TYR A 44 0.12 9.54 -7.59
C TYR A 44 -1.18 8.71 -7.67
N ARG A 45 -1.79 8.64 -8.86
CA ARG A 45 -3.02 7.84 -9.08
C ARG A 45 -2.76 6.36 -8.87
N LYS A 46 -1.63 5.84 -9.35
CA LYS A 46 -1.25 4.42 -9.20
C LYS A 46 -1.03 4.08 -7.71
N LEU A 47 -0.27 4.88 -6.97
CA LEU A 47 -0.03 4.67 -5.54
C LEU A 47 -1.32 4.76 -4.71
N ARG A 48 -2.24 5.65 -5.08
CA ARG A 48 -3.56 5.72 -4.42
C ARG A 48 -4.38 4.44 -4.66
N LYS A 49 -4.40 3.94 -5.90
CA LYS A 49 -5.06 2.67 -6.24
C LYS A 49 -4.40 1.48 -5.53
N PHE A 50 -3.09 1.49 -5.39
CA PHE A 50 -2.33 0.46 -4.67
C PHE A 50 -2.73 0.38 -3.19
N ARG A 51 -2.84 1.52 -2.49
CA ARG A 51 -3.32 1.55 -1.09
C ARG A 51 -4.75 1.01 -0.95
N ALA A 52 -5.64 1.33 -1.89
CA ALA A 52 -6.98 0.77 -1.92
C ALA A 52 -6.96 -0.76 -2.13
N GLY A 53 -6.06 -1.25 -3.00
CA GLY A 53 -5.80 -2.68 -3.19
C GLY A 53 -5.37 -3.40 -1.92
N ILE A 54 -4.41 -2.84 -1.15
CA ILE A 54 -4.00 -3.39 0.15
C ILE A 54 -5.16 -3.42 1.14
N SER A 55 -5.99 -2.37 1.18
CA SER A 55 -7.18 -2.36 2.05
C SER A 55 -8.17 -3.45 1.67
N CYS A 56 -8.42 -3.66 0.36
CA CYS A 56 -9.23 -4.79 -0.12
C CYS A 56 -8.60 -6.13 0.23
N LEU A 57 -7.29 -6.29 0.07
CA LEU A 57 -6.57 -7.51 0.41
C LEU A 57 -6.72 -7.86 1.89
N LYS A 58 -6.62 -6.86 2.78
CA LYS A 58 -6.83 -7.04 4.23
C LYS A 58 -8.26 -7.44 4.57
N ARG A 59 -9.27 -6.85 3.92
CA ARG A 59 -10.69 -7.10 4.24
C ARG A 59 -11.25 -8.35 3.57
N ALA A 60 -10.93 -8.58 2.30
CA ALA A 60 -11.51 -9.62 1.47
C ALA A 60 -10.67 -10.91 1.46
N CYS A 61 -9.34 -10.80 1.50
CA CYS A 61 -8.44 -11.95 1.50
C CYS A 61 -7.84 -12.23 2.88
N GLY A 62 -8.41 -11.60 3.92
CA GLY A 62 -8.11 -11.89 5.31
C GLY A 62 -6.70 -11.53 5.78
N LEU A 63 -5.93 -10.73 5.04
CA LEU A 63 -4.54 -10.35 5.37
C LEU A 63 -4.49 -9.56 6.70
N GLY A 64 -4.50 -10.29 7.82
CA GLY A 64 -4.60 -9.77 9.17
C GLY A 64 -3.24 -9.70 9.87
N ARG A 65 -3.27 -9.59 11.20
CA ARG A 65 -2.07 -9.80 12.02
C ARG A 65 -1.64 -11.25 11.83
N CYS A 66 -0.48 -11.46 11.21
CA CYS A 66 0.07 -12.79 11.04
C CYS A 66 0.44 -13.32 12.44
N THR A 67 -0.32 -14.31 12.92
CA THR A 67 -0.06 -15.01 14.20
C THR A 67 1.04 -16.06 14.08
N TRP A 68 1.53 -16.28 12.86
CA TRP A 68 2.51 -17.31 12.53
C TRP A 68 3.91 -16.80 12.83
N ARG A 69 4.66 -17.55 13.66
CA ARG A 69 6.02 -17.17 14.03
C ARG A 69 6.98 -17.48 12.88
N GLY A 70 7.81 -16.50 12.52
CA GLY A 70 8.88 -16.62 11.52
C GLY A 70 8.61 -15.89 10.20
N LEU A 71 9.67 -15.27 9.66
CA LEU A 71 9.63 -14.48 8.43
C LEU A 71 9.20 -15.30 7.19
N GLY A 72 9.56 -16.58 7.15
CA GLY A 72 9.20 -17.49 6.05
C GLY A 72 7.69 -17.71 5.94
N HIS A 73 7.03 -18.04 7.06
CA HIS A 73 5.58 -18.21 7.12
C HIS A 73 4.84 -16.91 6.81
N PHE A 74 5.35 -15.77 7.29
CA PHE A 74 4.81 -14.46 6.95
C PHE A 74 4.88 -14.16 5.45
N LYS A 75 6.03 -14.43 4.81
CA LYS A 75 6.19 -14.28 3.36
C LYS A 75 5.25 -15.20 2.59
N ALA A 76 5.13 -16.47 2.98
CA ALA A 76 4.22 -17.43 2.34
C ALA A 76 2.75 -16.99 2.44
N TYR A 77 2.35 -16.48 3.62
CA TYR A 77 1.01 -15.94 3.84
C TYR A 77 0.71 -14.69 3.01
N LEU A 78 1.67 -13.76 2.93
CA LEU A 78 1.54 -12.58 2.05
C LEU A 78 1.40 -13.01 0.58
N TRP A 79 2.25 -13.93 0.13
CA TRP A 79 2.23 -14.42 -1.24
C TRP A 79 0.92 -15.10 -1.60
N SER A 80 0.41 -15.99 -0.74
CA SER A 80 -0.86 -16.68 -0.99
C SER A 80 -2.04 -15.70 -1.06
N SER A 81 -2.11 -14.71 -0.16
CA SER A 81 -3.14 -13.67 -0.23
C SER A 81 -3.05 -12.83 -1.50
N VAL A 82 -1.84 -12.40 -1.90
CA VAL A 82 -1.64 -11.60 -3.13
C VAL A 82 -2.04 -12.38 -4.37
N VAL A 83 -1.66 -13.66 -4.46
CA VAL A 83 -2.03 -14.54 -5.58
C VAL A 83 -3.55 -14.72 -5.63
N ALA A 84 -4.19 -15.01 -4.50
CA ALA A 84 -5.64 -15.17 -4.44
C ALA A 84 -6.39 -13.91 -4.87
N TYR A 85 -5.94 -12.73 -4.43
CA TYR A 85 -6.53 -11.46 -4.83
C TYR A 85 -6.39 -11.19 -6.33
N ASN A 86 -5.19 -11.40 -6.88
CA ASN A 86 -4.96 -11.20 -8.31
C ASN A 86 -5.78 -12.20 -9.14
N LEU A 87 -5.87 -13.46 -8.72
CA LEU A 87 -6.68 -14.48 -9.39
C LEU A 87 -8.17 -14.09 -9.40
N ALA A 88 -8.71 -13.63 -8.27
CA ALA A 88 -10.07 -13.14 -8.17
C ALA A 88 -10.31 -11.90 -9.06
N LEU A 89 -9.32 -11.01 -9.16
CA LEU A 89 -9.38 -9.85 -10.04
C LEU A 89 -9.40 -10.26 -11.51
N PHE A 90 -8.54 -11.20 -11.93
CA PHE A 90 -8.53 -11.76 -13.29
C PHE A 90 -9.81 -12.52 -13.63
N ALA A 91 -10.39 -13.25 -12.68
CA ALA A 91 -11.67 -13.93 -12.87
C ALA A 91 -12.82 -12.94 -13.09
N ARG A 92 -12.81 -11.79 -12.41
CA ARG A 92 -13.82 -10.73 -12.57
C ARG A 92 -13.65 -9.88 -13.83
N LEU A 93 -12.42 -9.81 -14.36
CA LEU A 93 -12.11 -9.04 -15.57
C LEU A 93 -12.35 -9.81 -16.87
N ARG A 94 -12.62 -11.12 -16.80
CA ARG A 94 -13.15 -11.86 -17.94
C ARG A 94 -14.66 -11.55 -18.05
N PRO A 95 -15.12 -10.89 -19.13
CA PRO A 95 -16.53 -10.95 -19.49
C PRO A 95 -16.83 -12.41 -19.88
N ALA A 96 -18.02 -12.89 -19.53
CA ALA A 96 -18.57 -14.12 -20.09
C ALA A 96 -18.70 -14.00 -21.62
#